data_AF-A0A961FC35-F1
#
_entry.id   AF-A0A961FC35-F1
#
_cell.length_a   1.000
_cell.length_b   1.000
_cell.length_c   1.000
_cell.angle_alpha   90.00
_cell.angle_beta   90.00
_cell.angle_gamma   90.00
#
_symmetry.space_group_name_H-M   'P 1'
#
loop_
_entity.id
_entity.type
_entity.pdbx_description
1 polymer ?
#
loop_
_entity_poly.entity_id
_entity_poly.type
_entity_poly.pdbx_seq_one_letter_code
_entity_poly.pdbx_strand_id
1 'polypeptide(L)'
;MKIKKIILSLFISILSLSPATVFAIDYPTGLRTITRVGCHINSNICFANLAGDFVGVPSQCEATSVRWETTNPNGKEMLSMIMAAYVAGKKIDFMIDSCFGPQPTFPTFRYAITE
;
A
#
# COMPACT_ATOMS: atom_id res chain seq x y z
N MET A 1 -52.20 -30.52 -3.20
CA MET A 1 -51.88 -29.07 -3.16
C MET A 1 -50.81 -28.66 -2.14
N LYS A 2 -49.98 -29.58 -1.60
CA LYS A 2 -48.97 -29.28 -0.56
C LYS A 2 -47.51 -29.32 -1.03
N ILE A 3 -47.21 -30.06 -2.11
CA ILE A 3 -45.84 -30.28 -2.60
C ILE A 3 -45.26 -29.03 -3.32
N LYS A 4 -46.08 -28.25 -4.03
CA LYS A 4 -45.64 -27.01 -4.71
C LYS A 4 -45.16 -25.90 -3.75
N LYS A 5 -45.68 -25.84 -2.50
CA LYS A 5 -45.27 -24.84 -1.51
C LYS A 5 -43.91 -25.15 -0.88
N ILE A 6 -43.55 -26.43 -0.77
CA ILE A 6 -42.26 -26.86 -0.19
C ILE A 6 -41.10 -26.56 -1.15
N ILE A 7 -41.31 -26.73 -2.46
CA ILE A 7 -40.29 -26.42 -3.49
C ILE A 7 -40.04 -24.91 -3.59
N LEU A 8 -41.08 -24.08 -3.43
CA LEU A 8 -40.94 -22.62 -3.45
C LEU A 8 -40.21 -22.09 -2.20
N SER A 9 -40.35 -22.76 -1.06
CA SER A 9 -39.66 -22.40 0.19
C SER A 9 -38.17 -22.79 0.19
N LEU A 10 -37.78 -23.80 -0.60
CA LEU A 10 -36.39 -24.24 -0.70
C LEU A 10 -35.52 -23.33 -1.59
N PHE A 11 -36.12 -22.62 -2.54
CA PHE A 11 -35.41 -21.70 -3.44
C PHE A 11 -35.09 -20.33 -2.82
N ILE A 12 -35.80 -19.91 -1.77
CA ILE A 12 -35.60 -18.59 -1.13
C ILE A 12 -34.46 -18.62 -0.09
N SER A 13 -34.07 -19.81 0.40
CA SER A 13 -33.05 -19.93 1.44
C SER A 13 -31.59 -19.91 0.92
N ILE A 14 -31.38 -19.83 -0.40
CA ILE A 14 -30.04 -19.83 -1.01
C ILE A 14 -29.52 -18.39 -1.24
N LEU A 15 -30.35 -17.37 -1.01
CA LEU A 15 -30.07 -15.97 -1.38
C LEU A 15 -29.42 -15.11 -0.27
N SER A 16 -28.60 -15.69 0.62
CA SER A 16 -27.99 -14.90 1.72
C SER A 16 -26.51 -15.18 2.00
N LEU A 17 -25.81 -15.95 1.17
CA LEU A 17 -24.35 -15.87 1.15
C LEU A 17 -23.91 -14.69 0.28
N SER A 18 -24.05 -13.48 0.80
CA SER A 18 -23.27 -12.36 0.26
C SER A 18 -21.79 -12.65 0.52
N PRO A 19 -20.91 -12.58 -0.49
CA PRO A 19 -19.48 -12.61 -0.22
C PRO A 19 -19.16 -11.44 0.70
N ALA A 20 -18.59 -11.72 1.87
CA ALA A 20 -18.07 -10.68 2.74
C ALA A 20 -17.11 -9.84 1.91
N THR A 21 -17.40 -8.55 1.76
CA THR A 21 -16.47 -7.60 1.15
C THR A 21 -15.26 -7.53 2.06
N VAL A 22 -14.19 -8.23 1.68
CA VAL A 22 -12.88 -8.09 2.33
C VAL A 22 -12.41 -6.67 2.03
N PHE A 23 -12.50 -5.79 3.02
CA PHE A 23 -11.85 -4.50 2.95
C PHE A 23 -10.34 -4.76 2.91
N ALA A 24 -9.65 -4.25 1.89
CA ALA A 24 -8.19 -4.21 1.93
C ALA A 24 -7.78 -3.38 3.13
N ILE A 25 -7.10 -4.00 4.10
CA ILE A 25 -6.52 -3.28 5.24
C ILE A 25 -5.34 -2.50 4.69
N ASP A 26 -5.41 -1.18 4.75
CA ASP A 26 -4.24 -0.33 4.49
C ASP A 26 -3.31 -0.41 5.70
N TYR A 27 -2.01 -0.51 5.44
CA TYR A 27 -0.98 -0.56 6.48
C TYR A 27 -0.20 0.77 6.51
N PRO A 28 -0.73 1.80 7.19
CA PRO A 28 -0.06 3.09 7.27
C PRO A 28 1.25 2.96 8.04
N THR A 29 2.27 3.68 7.57
CA THR A 29 3.50 3.90 8.34
C THR A 29 3.30 4.86 9.51
N GLY A 30 2.20 5.63 9.49
CA GLY A 30 2.02 6.87 10.26
C GLY A 30 2.83 8.01 9.65
N LEU A 31 2.63 9.24 10.13
CA LEU A 31 3.41 10.40 9.68
C LEU A 31 4.89 10.28 10.08
N ARG A 32 5.77 10.10 9.08
CA ARG A 32 7.22 9.98 9.26
C ARG A 32 7.97 11.14 8.64
N THR A 33 9.09 11.52 9.25
CA THR A 33 10.07 12.44 8.65
C THR A 33 10.86 11.70 7.57
N ILE A 34 10.96 12.29 6.38
CA ILE A 34 11.85 11.81 5.31
C ILE A 34 13.27 12.26 5.65
N THR A 35 14.20 11.31 5.79
CA THR A 35 15.60 11.60 6.10
C THR A 35 16.47 11.65 4.85
N ARG A 36 16.11 10.89 3.81
CA ARG A 36 16.74 10.91 2.48
C ARG A 36 15.72 10.50 1.42
N VAL A 37 15.84 11.06 0.22
CA VAL A 37 15.09 10.66 -0.97
C VAL A 37 16.03 10.63 -2.17
N GLY A 38 15.84 9.67 -3.07
CA GLY A 38 16.67 9.57 -4.28
C GLY A 38 16.27 8.44 -5.20
N CYS A 39 17.02 8.30 -6.29
CA CYS A 39 16.86 7.22 -7.26
C CYS A 39 18.20 6.61 -7.60
N HIS A 40 18.19 5.33 -7.96
CA HIS A 40 19.38 4.64 -8.42
C HIS A 40 19.79 5.18 -9.79
N ILE A 41 21.09 5.30 -10.04
CA ILE A 41 21.60 5.82 -11.32
C ILE A 41 21.45 4.83 -12.49
N ASN A 42 21.39 3.53 -12.18
CA ASN A 42 21.39 2.44 -13.18
C ASN A 42 20.08 1.64 -13.20
N SER A 43 19.03 2.11 -12.52
CA SER A 43 17.72 1.45 -12.51
C SER A 43 16.61 2.49 -12.33
N ASN A 44 15.36 2.10 -12.61
CA ASN A 44 14.22 2.98 -12.43
C ASN A 44 13.74 3.06 -10.97
N ILE A 45 14.50 2.54 -10.02
CA ILE A 45 14.13 2.39 -8.62
C ILE A 45 14.44 3.69 -7.87
N CYS A 46 13.42 4.24 -7.22
CA CYS A 46 13.55 5.34 -6.27
C CYS A 46 13.25 4.87 -4.85
N PHE A 47 13.62 5.71 -3.88
CA PHE A 47 13.50 5.41 -2.47
C PHE A 47 13.29 6.65 -1.63
N ALA A 48 12.66 6.43 -0.47
CA ALA A 48 12.59 7.39 0.61
C ALA A 48 12.91 6.68 1.93
N ASN A 49 13.92 7.16 2.63
CA ASN A 49 14.26 6.73 3.98
C ASN A 49 13.45 7.53 5.00
N LEU A 50 12.87 6.82 5.96
CA LEU A 50 11.99 7.34 6.99
C LEU A 50 12.69 7.26 8.35
N ALA A 51 12.44 8.24 9.22
CA ALA A 51 12.90 8.19 10.60
C ALA A 51 12.05 7.24 11.46
N GLY A 52 12.68 6.59 12.44
CA GLY A 52 12.05 5.69 13.40
C GLY A 52 12.21 4.21 13.03
N ASP A 53 11.28 3.39 13.53
CA ASP A 53 11.30 1.93 13.38
C ASP A 53 11.06 1.46 11.94
N PHE A 54 11.31 0.18 11.70
CA PHE A 54 11.06 -0.46 10.41
C PHE A 54 9.58 -0.35 10.00
N VAL A 55 9.37 -0.15 8.70
CA VAL A 55 8.07 -0.19 8.04
C VAL A 55 8.02 -1.44 7.17
N GLY A 56 6.82 -1.97 6.86
CA GLY A 56 6.69 -3.23 6.10
C GLY A 56 5.87 -4.33 6.77
N VAL A 57 5.15 -4.02 7.85
CA VAL A 57 4.14 -4.93 8.42
C VAL A 57 2.88 -4.83 7.54
N PRO A 58 2.28 -5.95 7.10
CA PRO A 58 2.49 -7.33 7.54
C PRO A 58 3.42 -8.16 6.62
N SER A 59 4.01 -7.55 5.60
CA SER A 59 4.70 -8.27 4.52
C SER A 59 6.12 -8.79 4.86
N GLN A 60 6.61 -8.65 6.10
CA GLN A 60 7.93 -9.08 6.59
C GLN A 60 9.16 -8.38 5.94
N CYS A 61 8.95 -7.39 5.08
CA CYS A 61 10.02 -6.54 4.56
C CYS A 61 10.35 -5.43 5.56
N GLU A 62 11.17 -5.75 6.56
CA GLU A 62 11.52 -4.82 7.62
C GLU A 62 12.66 -3.88 7.17
N ALA A 63 12.30 -2.69 6.70
CA ALA A 63 13.26 -1.64 6.38
C ALA A 63 12.74 -0.26 6.77
N THR A 64 13.64 0.69 7.04
CA THR A 64 13.28 2.10 7.24
C THR A 64 13.20 2.87 5.92
N SER A 65 13.04 2.17 4.78
CA SER A 65 13.00 2.78 3.46
C SER A 65 11.94 2.12 2.60
N VAL A 66 11.08 2.93 2.00
CA VAL A 66 10.18 2.47 0.93
C VAL A 66 10.88 2.53 -0.42
N ARG A 67 10.49 1.67 -1.35
CA ARG A 67 10.97 1.61 -2.73
C ARG A 67 9.81 1.62 -3.72
N TRP A 68 10.01 2.23 -4.88
CA TRP A 68 9.07 2.18 -6.01
C TRP A 68 9.82 2.36 -7.33
N GLU A 69 9.18 2.04 -8.45
CA GLU A 69 9.74 2.30 -9.78
C GLU A 69 9.12 3.56 -10.40
N THR A 70 9.95 4.39 -11.03
CA THR A 70 9.50 5.58 -11.78
C THR A 70 8.75 5.25 -13.07
N THR A 71 8.87 4.00 -13.54
CA THR A 71 8.12 3.47 -14.69
C THR A 71 6.70 3.08 -14.35
N ASN A 72 6.35 2.98 -13.06
CA ASN A 72 4.95 2.77 -12.66
C ASN A 72 4.11 4.00 -13.02
N PRO A 73 2.80 3.83 -13.25
CA PRO A 73 1.88 4.96 -13.37
C PRO A 73 2.08 5.93 -12.20
N ASN A 74 2.28 7.22 -12.52
CA ASN A 74 2.54 8.29 -11.56
C ASN A 74 3.86 8.17 -10.77
N GLY A 75 4.80 7.30 -11.16
CA GLY A 75 6.04 7.07 -10.40
C GLY A 75 6.96 8.29 -10.33
N LYS A 76 6.99 9.12 -11.38
CA LYS A 76 7.79 10.37 -11.43
C LYS A 76 7.10 11.52 -10.70
N GLU A 77 5.77 11.56 -10.74
CA GLU A 77 4.92 12.49 -10.03
C GLU A 77 5.04 12.24 -8.52
N MET A 78 5.00 10.97 -8.11
CA MET A 78 5.25 10.54 -6.73
C MET A 78 6.65 10.94 -6.25
N LEU A 79 7.68 10.76 -7.09
CA LEU A 79 9.04 11.25 -6.78
C LEU A 79 9.06 12.76 -6.55
N SER A 80 8.41 13.52 -7.42
CA SER A 80 8.33 14.98 -7.31
C SER A 80 7.63 15.41 -6.02
N MET A 81 6.50 14.77 -5.68
CA MET A 81 5.76 15.03 -4.44
C MET A 81 6.58 14.72 -3.20
N ILE A 82 7.23 13.55 -3.13
CA ILE A 82 8.06 13.15 -1.99
C ILE A 82 9.28 14.07 -1.87
N MET A 83 9.93 14.44 -2.98
CA MET A 83 11.06 15.38 -2.97
C MET A 83 10.61 16.76 -2.46
N ALA A 84 9.45 17.25 -2.88
CA ALA A 84 8.90 18.51 -2.38
C ALA A 84 8.63 18.44 -0.87
N ALA A 85 8.04 17.35 -0.38
CA ALA A 85 7.82 17.14 1.05
C ALA A 85 9.14 17.11 1.84
N TYR A 86 10.16 16.41 1.32
CA TYR A 86 11.50 16.34 1.93
C TYR A 86 12.14 17.73 2.04
N VAL A 87 12.18 18.49 0.94
CA VAL A 87 12.76 19.84 0.92
C VAL A 87 11.99 20.80 1.83
N ALA A 88 10.66 20.66 1.91
CA ALA A 88 9.81 21.46 2.79
C ALA A 88 9.85 21.01 4.26
N GLY A 89 10.56 19.93 4.60
CA GLY A 89 10.60 19.39 5.96
C GLY A 89 9.25 18.84 6.45
N LYS A 90 8.35 18.47 5.53
CA LYS A 90 7.05 17.89 5.84
C LYS A 90 7.17 16.41 6.19
N LYS A 91 6.20 15.91 6.96
CA LYS A 91 6.04 14.49 7.23
C LYS A 91 5.16 13.85 6.16
N ILE A 92 5.34 12.56 5.98
CA ILE A 92 4.62 11.76 4.99
C ILE A 92 4.17 10.44 5.62
N ASP A 93 2.98 9.97 5.28
CA ASP A 93 2.50 8.64 5.62
C ASP A 93 2.33 7.81 4.34
N PHE A 94 2.97 6.64 4.31
CA PHE A 94 2.89 5.68 3.22
C PHE A 94 1.91 4.55 3.57
N MET A 95 1.03 4.20 2.63
CA MET A 95 0.20 3.02 2.75
C MET A 95 0.92 1.83 2.16
N ILE A 96 1.56 1.05 3.03
CA ILE A 96 2.34 -0.12 2.63
C ILE A 96 1.41 -1.18 2.04
N ASP A 97 1.83 -1.74 0.91
CA ASP A 97 1.08 -2.75 0.17
C ASP A 97 1.74 -4.13 0.28
N SER A 98 3.03 -4.20 -0.04
CA SER A 98 3.78 -5.45 -0.13
C SER A 98 5.29 -5.19 -0.08
N CYS A 99 6.10 -6.23 -0.24
CA CYS A 99 7.53 -6.07 -0.43
C CYS A 99 7.86 -5.74 -1.88
N PHE A 100 8.85 -4.89 -2.06
CA PHE A 100 9.30 -4.44 -3.35
C PHE A 100 9.98 -5.60 -4.10
N GLY A 101 9.36 -6.10 -5.17
CA GLY A 101 9.78 -7.33 -5.87
C GLY A 101 11.28 -7.43 -6.17
N PRO A 102 11.92 -6.40 -6.77
CA PRO A 102 13.36 -6.43 -7.07
C PRO A 102 14.26 -6.46 -5.83
N GLN A 103 13.78 -5.97 -4.68
CA GLN A 103 14.53 -5.91 -3.43
C GLN A 103 13.61 -6.23 -2.24
N PRO A 104 13.29 -7.53 -2.00
CA PRO A 104 12.22 -7.94 -1.08
C PRO A 104 12.42 -7.56 0.39
N THR A 105 13.58 -7.03 0.76
CA THR A 105 13.81 -6.46 2.10
C THR A 105 13.10 -5.13 2.31
N PHE A 106 12.80 -4.40 1.24
CA PHE A 106 12.17 -3.08 1.33
C PHE A 106 10.67 -3.16 1.01
N PRO A 107 9.81 -2.42 1.72
CA PRO A 107 8.41 -2.30 1.35
C PRO A 107 8.19 -1.40 0.13
N THR A 108 7.10 -1.67 -0.58
CA THR A 108 6.47 -0.78 -1.56
C THR A 108 5.10 -0.34 -1.03
N PHE A 109 4.52 0.69 -1.65
CA PHE A 109 3.29 1.32 -1.19
C PHE A 109 2.33 1.56 -2.34
N ARG A 110 1.05 1.69 -2.00
CA ARG A 110 -0.01 1.99 -2.98
C ARG A 110 -0.17 3.49 -3.22
N TYR A 111 -0.10 4.27 -2.14
CA TYR A 111 -0.13 5.73 -2.17
C TYR A 111 0.53 6.32 -0.92
N ALA A 112 0.75 7.63 -0.94
CA ALA A 112 1.34 8.38 0.17
C ALA A 112 0.62 9.73 0.33
N ILE A 113 0.57 10.23 1.56
CA ILE A 113 -0.06 11.50 1.92
C ILE A 113 0.89 12.36 2.75
N THR A 114 0.92 13.66 2.50
CA THR A 114 1.77 14.62 3.21
C THR A 114 0.95 15.49 4.17
N GLU A 115 1.57 15.91 5.28
CA GLU A 115 1.04 16.94 6.19
C GLU A 115 1.29 18.38 5.70
#